data_AF-I0EKK3-F1
#
_entry.id   AF-I0EKK3-F1
#
_cell.length_a   1.000
_cell.length_b   1.000
_cell.length_c   1.000
_cell.angle_alpha   90.00
_cell.angle_beta   90.00
_cell.angle_gamma   90.00
#
_symmetry.space_group_name_H-M   'P 1'
#
loop_
_entity.id
_entity.type
_entity.pdbx_description
1 polymer ?
#
loop_
_entity_poly.entity_id
_entity_poly.type
_entity_poly.pdbx_seq_one_letter_code
_entity_poly.pdbx_strand_id
1 'polypeptide(L)'
;MDKTNNKPIDRQTILVEELNILQGVINRMSQHSLECKKWTLALATGVLSLNSISSSSFAIESLSYGYLCFLGVLLICFWFLDAYYLRFGRMFREQHKWLIENRPTTAQRMFEVLPRDDLLEKDPCRFNYLSIMFSVKGMAIYWILFLSLVGLIFYKMGAIGYLLPLLLLCCLLCKIFRSFCSKL
;
A
#
# COMPACT_ATOMS: atom_id res chain seq x y z
N MET A 1 50.99 7.90 21.07
CA MET A 1 49.73 7.13 20.99
C MET A 1 48.89 7.75 19.88
N ASP A 2 48.97 7.13 18.71
CA ASP A 2 48.33 7.56 17.46
C ASP A 2 46.80 7.41 17.57
N LYS A 3 46.07 8.53 17.61
CA LYS A 3 44.60 8.59 17.61
C LYS A 3 44.01 8.73 16.20
N THR A 4 44.80 8.62 15.13
CA THR A 4 44.36 8.98 13.77
C THR A 4 44.05 7.80 12.86
N ASN A 5 44.55 6.59 13.15
CA ASN A 5 44.39 5.43 12.26
C ASN A 5 43.06 4.64 12.42
N ASN A 6 42.31 4.83 13.52
CA ASN A 6 41.03 4.12 13.77
C ASN A 6 39.79 4.91 13.30
N LYS A 7 39.91 6.24 13.14
CA LYS A 7 38.76 7.11 12.86
C LYS A 7 37.96 6.80 11.56
N PRO A 8 38.58 6.37 10.43
CA PRO A 8 37.81 6.04 9.23
C PRO A 8 37.12 4.67 9.32
N ILE A 9 37.75 3.71 10.00
CA ILE A 9 37.20 2.35 10.19
C ILE A 9 35.94 2.42 11.07
N ASP A 10 35.99 3.21 12.15
CA ASP A 10 34.86 3.42 13.07
C ASP A 10 33.64 4.09 12.42
N ARG A 11 33.86 5.01 11.47
CA ARG A 11 32.75 5.63 10.72
C ARG A 11 32.09 4.70 9.72
N GLN A 12 32.88 3.83 9.09
CA GLN A 12 32.35 2.84 8.15
C GLN A 12 31.54 1.77 8.88
N THR A 13 31.99 1.31 10.05
CA THR A 13 31.23 0.35 10.87
C THR A 13 29.91 0.94 11.36
N ILE A 14 29.90 2.20 11.83
CA ILE A 14 28.66 2.89 12.22
C ILE A 14 27.70 3.00 11.04
N LEU A 15 28.18 3.38 9.85
CA LEU A 15 27.36 3.45 8.63
C LEU A 15 26.75 2.09 8.28
N VAL A 16 27.56 1.02 8.29
CA VAL A 16 27.06 -0.33 7.96
C VAL A 16 25.99 -0.77 8.97
N GLU A 17 26.16 -0.48 10.25
CA GLU A 17 25.18 -0.81 11.28
C GLU A 17 23.85 -0.05 11.08
N GLU A 18 23.90 1.25 10.79
CA GLU A 18 22.71 2.04 10.48
C GLU A 18 21.98 1.55 9.23
N LEU A 19 22.73 1.20 8.18
CA LEU A 19 22.18 0.63 6.95
C LEU A 19 21.54 -0.74 7.22
N ASN A 20 22.15 -1.58 8.05
CA ASN A 20 21.60 -2.88 8.45
C ASN A 20 20.28 -2.73 9.22
N ILE A 21 20.21 -1.77 10.16
CA ILE A 21 18.97 -1.45 10.90
C ILE A 21 17.89 -1.00 9.93
N LEU A 22 18.20 -0.06 9.04
CA LEU A 22 17.25 0.48 8.07
C LEU A 22 16.75 -0.58 7.09
N GLN A 23 17.65 -1.43 6.59
CA GLN A 23 17.33 -2.56 5.73
C GLN A 23 16.44 -3.58 6.45
N GLY A 24 16.68 -3.81 7.75
CA GLY A 24 15.82 -4.62 8.62
C GLY A 24 14.39 -4.06 8.69
N VAL A 25 14.23 -2.74 8.87
CA VAL A 25 12.91 -2.09 8.85
C VAL A 25 12.23 -2.21 7.48
N ILE A 26 12.96 -1.95 6.39
CA ILE A 26 12.43 -2.10 5.02
C ILE A 26 11.92 -3.51 4.78
N ASN A 27 12.67 -4.53 5.21
CA ASN A 27 12.30 -5.92 5.03
C ASN A 27 11.02 -6.26 5.81
N ARG A 28 10.91 -5.83 7.08
CA ARG A 28 9.70 -6.00 7.90
C ARG A 28 8.48 -5.32 7.27
N MET A 29 8.64 -4.09 6.76
CA MET A 29 7.55 -3.37 6.06
C MET A 29 7.11 -4.09 4.78
N SER A 30 8.06 -4.65 4.02
CA SER A 30 7.75 -5.46 2.84
C SER A 30 7.00 -6.73 3.22
N GLN A 31 7.40 -7.42 4.29
CA GLN A 31 6.74 -8.63 4.79
C GLN A 31 5.29 -8.33 5.24
N HIS A 32 5.06 -7.28 6.01
CA HIS A 32 3.71 -6.87 6.42
C HIS A 32 2.80 -6.55 5.23
N SER A 33 3.33 -5.94 4.16
CA SER A 33 2.55 -5.69 2.93
C SER A 33 2.14 -6.99 2.20
N LEU A 34 3.02 -8.01 2.21
CA LEU A 34 2.73 -9.32 1.63
C LEU A 34 1.70 -10.08 2.47
N GLU A 35 1.80 -10.01 3.79
CA GLU A 35 0.81 -10.59 4.70
C GLU A 35 -0.58 -9.99 4.49
N CYS A 36 -0.68 -8.66 4.36
CA CYS A 36 -1.96 -8.01 4.08
C CYS A 36 -2.62 -8.55 2.80
N LYS A 37 -1.84 -8.79 1.74
CA LYS A 37 -2.34 -9.36 0.48
C LYS A 37 -2.83 -10.79 0.66
N LYS A 38 -2.10 -11.61 1.42
CA LYS A 38 -2.49 -13.00 1.73
C LYS A 38 -3.80 -13.05 2.51
N TRP A 39 -3.93 -12.22 3.55
CA TRP A 39 -5.14 -12.15 4.37
C TRP A 39 -6.33 -11.60 3.59
N THR A 40 -6.11 -10.59 2.74
CA THR A 40 -7.16 -10.08 1.85
C THR A 40 -7.68 -11.17 0.93
N LEU A 41 -6.78 -11.96 0.32
CA LEU A 41 -7.17 -13.06 -0.56
C LEU A 41 -7.94 -14.15 0.20
N ALA A 42 -7.45 -14.55 1.38
CA ALA A 42 -8.10 -15.57 2.21
C ALA A 42 -9.50 -15.14 2.70
N LEU A 43 -9.65 -13.88 3.11
CA LEU A 43 -10.95 -13.33 3.52
C LEU A 43 -11.90 -13.22 2.34
N ALA A 44 -11.42 -12.75 1.18
CA ALA A 44 -12.24 -12.68 -0.02
C ALA A 44 -12.72 -14.06 -0.46
N THR A 45 -11.84 -15.06 -0.57
CA THR A 45 -12.24 -16.42 -0.97
C THR A 45 -13.15 -17.08 0.07
N GLY A 46 -12.92 -16.85 1.36
CA GLY A 46 -13.78 -17.35 2.43
C GLY A 46 -15.21 -16.81 2.33
N VAL A 47 -15.36 -15.49 2.19
CA VAL A 47 -16.69 -14.86 2.05
C VAL A 47 -17.37 -15.29 0.75
N LEU A 48 -16.62 -15.41 -0.36
CA LEU A 48 -17.16 -15.91 -1.62
C LEU A 48 -17.64 -17.36 -1.53
N SER A 49 -16.90 -18.23 -0.84
CA SER A 49 -17.26 -19.64 -0.62
C SER A 49 -18.53 -19.79 0.23
N LEU A 50 -18.69 -18.96 1.27
CA LEU A 50 -19.91 -18.97 2.09
C LEU A 50 -21.15 -18.54 1.29
N ASN A 51 -20.98 -17.62 0.34
CA ASN A 51 -22.05 -17.19 -0.56
C ASN A 51 -22.43 -18.30 -1.58
N SER A 52 -21.47 -19.09 -2.07
CA SER A 52 -21.76 -20.17 -3.02
C SER A 52 -22.48 -21.35 -2.37
N ILE A 53 -22.15 -21.71 -1.13
CA ILE A 53 -22.80 -22.80 -0.39
C ILE A 53 -24.27 -22.48 -0.06
N SER A 54 -24.60 -21.20 0.18
CA SER A 54 -25.97 -20.76 0.52
C SER A 54 -26.89 -20.60 -0.69
N SER A 55 -26.42 -20.90 -1.91
CA SER A 55 -27.18 -20.69 -3.16
C SER A 55 -28.31 -21.70 -3.42
N SER A 56 -28.57 -22.65 -2.51
CA SER A 56 -29.70 -23.59 -2.60
C SER A 56 -31.02 -23.06 -2.01
N SER A 57 -31.08 -21.81 -1.51
CA SER A 57 -32.34 -21.22 -1.07
C SER A 57 -32.44 -19.72 -1.41
N PHE A 58 -33.36 -19.45 -2.32
CA PHE A 58 -33.80 -18.19 -2.92
C PHE A 58 -34.29 -17.10 -1.93
N ALA A 59 -34.10 -17.24 -0.61
CA ALA A 59 -34.83 -16.47 0.40
C ALA A 59 -33.99 -15.54 1.30
N ILE A 60 -32.69 -15.32 1.03
CA ILE A 60 -31.86 -14.42 1.86
C ILE A 60 -31.29 -13.28 1.00
N GLU A 61 -32.18 -12.44 0.48
CA GLU A 61 -31.84 -11.25 -0.31
C GLU A 61 -31.25 -10.12 0.55
N SER A 62 -31.62 -10.00 1.84
CA SER A 62 -31.22 -8.86 2.68
C SER A 62 -29.95 -9.07 3.52
N LEU A 63 -29.68 -10.31 3.97
CA LEU A 63 -28.48 -10.60 4.78
C LEU A 63 -27.20 -10.70 3.93
N SER A 64 -27.32 -11.00 2.62
CA SER A 64 -26.19 -11.17 1.70
C SER A 64 -25.45 -9.85 1.43
N TYR A 65 -26.17 -8.73 1.23
CA TYR A 65 -25.54 -7.43 0.96
C TYR A 65 -24.69 -6.91 2.13
N GLY A 66 -25.07 -7.23 3.38
CA GLY A 66 -24.31 -6.82 4.57
C GLY A 66 -22.88 -7.38 4.56
N TYR A 67 -22.72 -8.68 4.27
CA TYR A 67 -21.41 -9.32 4.20
C TYR A 67 -20.57 -8.83 3.01
N LEU A 68 -21.20 -8.57 1.85
CA LEU A 68 -20.50 -7.99 0.70
C LEU A 68 -20.03 -6.55 0.98
N CYS A 69 -20.87 -5.75 1.64
CA CYS A 69 -20.52 -4.38 2.01
C CYS A 69 -19.38 -4.36 3.03
N PHE A 70 -19.45 -5.23 4.05
CA PHE A 70 -18.37 -5.42 5.03
C PHE A 70 -17.05 -5.84 4.36
N LEU A 71 -17.10 -6.79 3.41
CA LEU A 71 -15.92 -7.18 2.63
C LEU A 71 -15.37 -6.00 1.82
N GLY A 72 -16.22 -5.19 1.21
CA GLY A 72 -15.82 -3.98 0.48
C GLY A 72 -15.11 -2.95 1.36
N VAL A 73 -15.62 -2.70 2.57
CA VAL A 73 -14.95 -1.82 3.55
C VAL A 73 -13.59 -2.40 3.95
N LEU A 74 -13.52 -3.70 4.25
CA LEU A 74 -12.26 -4.37 4.59
C LEU A 74 -11.24 -4.27 3.45
N LEU A 75 -11.66 -4.45 2.19
CA LEU A 75 -10.81 -4.30 1.01
C LEU A 75 -10.22 -2.89 0.90
N ILE A 76 -11.02 -1.86 1.16
CA ILE A 76 -10.54 -0.45 1.17
C ILE A 76 -9.54 -0.24 2.30
N CYS A 77 -9.80 -0.77 3.50
CA CYS A 77 -8.87 -0.70 4.63
C CYS A 77 -7.54 -1.40 4.32
N PHE A 78 -7.57 -2.62 3.78
CA PHE A 78 -6.36 -3.34 3.38
C PHE A 78 -5.61 -2.64 2.26
N TRP A 79 -6.31 -2.04 1.30
CA TRP A 79 -5.70 -1.24 0.24
C TRP A 79 -4.97 -0.01 0.78
N PHE A 80 -5.58 0.71 1.73
CA PHE A 80 -4.93 1.83 2.43
C PHE A 80 -3.68 1.37 3.17
N LEU A 81 -3.78 0.25 3.88
CA LEU A 81 -2.66 -0.28 4.65
C LEU A 81 -1.50 -0.77 3.75
N ASP A 82 -1.79 -1.41 2.62
CA ASP A 82 -0.77 -1.81 1.64
C ASP A 82 -0.04 -0.59 1.06
N ALA A 83 -0.78 0.46 0.70
CA ALA A 83 -0.22 1.71 0.20
C ALA A 83 0.65 2.42 1.25
N TYR A 84 0.25 2.36 2.52
CA TYR A 84 1.03 2.88 3.64
C TYR A 84 2.39 2.16 3.74
N TYR A 85 2.42 0.83 3.76
CA TYR A 85 3.68 0.08 3.84
C TYR A 85 4.58 0.32 2.61
N LEU A 86 3.99 0.43 1.42
CA LEU A 86 4.71 0.80 0.20
C LEU A 86 5.36 2.19 0.29
N ARG A 87 4.67 3.17 0.89
CA ARG A 87 5.21 4.53 1.12
C ARG A 87 6.41 4.52 2.04
N PHE A 88 6.29 3.84 3.18
CA PHE A 88 7.40 3.69 4.13
C PHE A 88 8.61 3.03 3.48
N GLY A 89 8.41 1.94 2.72
CA GLY A 89 9.50 1.29 2.00
C GLY A 89 10.19 2.19 0.96
N ARG A 90 9.50 3.16 0.36
CA ARG A 90 10.12 4.15 -0.54
C ARG A 90 10.93 5.18 0.23
N MET A 91 10.39 5.71 1.33
CA MET A 91 11.08 6.69 2.18
C MET A 91 12.40 6.13 2.71
N PHE A 92 12.36 4.92 3.28
CA PHE A 92 13.55 4.29 3.82
C PHE A 92 14.61 3.96 2.75
N ARG A 93 14.22 3.61 1.52
CA ARG A 93 15.17 3.41 0.40
C ARG A 93 15.90 4.69 -0.01
N GLU A 94 15.21 5.83 0.03
CA GLU A 94 15.83 7.11 -0.28
C GLU A 94 16.71 7.61 0.87
N GLN A 95 16.30 7.39 2.11
CA GLN A 95 17.14 7.61 3.28
C GLN A 95 18.41 6.76 3.25
N HIS A 96 18.31 5.50 2.82
CA HIS A 96 19.45 4.60 2.64
C HIS A 96 20.45 5.15 1.61
N LYS A 97 19.97 5.60 0.44
CA LYS A 97 20.83 6.21 -0.60
C LYS A 97 21.52 7.48 -0.08
N TRP A 98 20.75 8.36 0.57
CA TRP A 98 21.31 9.58 1.14
C TRP A 98 22.39 9.26 2.18
N LEU A 99 22.18 8.23 3.02
CA LEU A 99 23.14 7.83 4.05
C LEU A 99 24.48 7.43 3.42
N ILE A 100 24.46 6.65 2.35
CA ILE A 100 25.66 6.23 1.62
C ILE A 100 26.45 7.45 1.09
N GLU A 101 25.76 8.45 0.56
CA GLU A 101 26.39 9.63 -0.06
C GLU A 101 26.90 10.66 0.96
N ASN A 102 26.18 10.89 2.06
CA ASN A 102 26.41 12.05 2.96
C ASN A 102 27.13 11.70 4.26
N ARG A 103 27.14 10.43 4.68
CA ARG A 103 27.89 9.99 5.88
C ARG A 103 29.41 10.12 5.81
N PRO A 104 30.11 9.96 4.66
CA PRO A 104 31.56 10.19 4.65
C PRO A 104 31.93 11.65 4.94
N THR A 105 31.02 12.60 4.70
CA THR A 105 31.27 14.05 4.84
C THR A 105 30.63 14.67 6.09
N THR A 106 29.51 14.13 6.60
CA THR A 106 28.71 14.78 7.66
C THR A 106 28.35 13.82 8.81
N ALA A 107 28.56 14.28 10.05
CA ALA A 107 28.31 13.54 11.29
C ALA A 107 26.96 13.91 11.97
N GLN A 108 26.12 14.71 11.31
CA GLN A 108 24.83 15.14 11.85
C GLN A 108 23.81 13.98 11.85
N ARG A 109 22.93 13.95 12.88
CA ARG A 109 21.84 12.96 13.06
C ARG A 109 22.29 11.49 12.98
N MET A 110 23.17 11.07 13.90
CA MET A 110 23.51 9.65 14.08
C MET A 110 22.34 8.88 14.69
N PHE A 111 22.04 7.70 14.15
CA PHE A 111 21.00 6.77 14.62
C PHE A 111 19.53 7.26 14.57
N GLU A 112 19.21 8.28 13.78
CA GLU A 112 17.80 8.63 13.55
C GLU A 112 17.15 7.61 12.60
N VAL A 113 16.33 6.73 13.18
CA VAL A 113 15.52 5.73 12.45
C VAL A 113 14.26 6.34 11.84
N LEU A 114 13.92 7.57 12.23
CA LEU A 114 12.74 8.27 11.72
C LEU A 114 12.92 8.63 10.24
N PRO A 115 11.85 8.52 9.43
CA PRO A 115 11.88 8.99 8.06
C PRO A 115 12.15 10.49 8.06
N ARG A 116 13.04 10.93 7.18
CA ARG A 116 13.38 12.33 7.05
C ARG A 116 12.22 13.15 6.48
N ASP A 117 11.73 14.10 7.25
CA ASP A 117 10.71 15.06 6.80
C ASP A 117 11.24 15.99 5.69
N ASP A 118 12.55 16.23 5.64
CA ASP A 118 13.22 16.95 4.56
C ASP A 118 13.25 16.19 3.23
N LEU A 119 13.10 14.86 3.24
CA LEU A 119 12.89 14.10 1.99
C LEU A 119 11.46 14.31 1.44
N LEU A 120 10.49 14.53 2.34
CA LEU A 120 9.11 14.86 1.96
C LEU A 120 9.00 16.26 1.34
N GLU A 121 9.80 17.20 1.84
CA GLU A 121 9.86 18.58 1.31
C GLU A 121 10.56 18.66 -0.04
N LYS A 122 11.62 17.85 -0.25
CA LYS A 122 12.38 17.85 -1.50
C LYS A 122 11.59 17.33 -2.70
N ASP A 123 10.83 16.24 -2.53
CA ASP A 123 10.06 15.59 -3.61
C ASP A 123 8.62 15.23 -3.18
N PRO A 124 7.72 16.22 -3.02
CA PRO A 124 6.37 15.98 -2.49
C PRO A 124 5.55 15.04 -3.39
N CYS A 125 5.74 15.11 -4.71
CA CYS A 125 5.02 14.27 -5.68
C CYS A 125 5.38 12.78 -5.59
N ARG A 126 6.62 12.47 -5.19
CA ARG A 126 7.14 11.10 -5.14
C ARG A 126 6.70 10.34 -3.89
N PHE A 127 6.52 11.08 -2.79
CA PHE A 127 6.06 10.56 -1.50
C PHE A 127 4.59 10.84 -1.20
N ASN A 128 3.88 11.44 -2.16
CA ASN A 128 2.45 11.70 -2.04
C ASN A 128 1.70 10.38 -1.85
N TYR A 129 0.96 10.30 -0.75
CA TYR A 129 0.25 9.09 -0.34
C TYR A 129 -0.70 8.59 -1.43
N LEU A 130 -1.39 9.53 -2.09
CA LEU A 130 -2.32 9.25 -3.20
C LEU A 130 -1.60 8.72 -4.46
N SER A 131 -0.41 9.23 -4.79
CA SER A 131 0.37 8.76 -5.93
C SER A 131 0.86 7.31 -5.72
N ILE A 132 1.17 6.97 -4.47
CA ILE A 132 1.60 5.62 -4.10
C ILE A 132 0.43 4.64 -4.13
N MET A 133 -0.75 5.07 -3.66
CA MET A 133 -1.99 4.29 -3.73
C MET A 133 -2.36 3.87 -5.16
N PHE A 134 -2.16 4.74 -6.14
CA PHE A 134 -2.48 4.47 -7.56
C PHE A 134 -1.32 3.86 -8.36
N SER A 135 -0.22 3.49 -7.72
CA SER A 135 0.92 2.87 -8.38
C SER A 135 0.56 1.45 -8.86
N VAL A 136 0.53 1.26 -10.18
CA VAL A 136 0.09 0.06 -10.93
C VAL A 136 0.57 -1.28 -10.35
N LYS A 137 1.78 -1.33 -9.79
CA LYS A 137 2.43 -2.57 -9.33
C LYS A 137 1.80 -3.22 -8.07
N GLY A 138 1.07 -2.47 -7.24
CA GLY A 138 0.40 -3.02 -6.04
C GLY A 138 -1.08 -3.32 -6.23
N MET A 139 -1.68 -2.74 -7.26
CA MET A 139 -3.13 -2.63 -7.45
C MET A 139 -3.78 -3.88 -8.06
N ALA A 140 -3.05 -4.70 -8.82
CA ALA A 140 -3.64 -5.76 -9.63
C ALA A 140 -4.55 -6.73 -8.84
N ILE A 141 -4.12 -7.15 -7.65
CA ILE A 141 -4.89 -8.10 -6.82
C ILE A 141 -6.19 -7.46 -6.32
N TYR A 142 -6.12 -6.23 -5.81
CA TYR A 142 -7.29 -5.51 -5.30
C TYR A 142 -8.29 -5.19 -6.41
N TRP A 143 -7.82 -4.87 -7.62
CA TRP A 143 -8.68 -4.65 -8.78
C TRP A 143 -9.39 -5.92 -9.24
N ILE A 144 -8.70 -7.07 -9.26
CA ILE A 144 -9.32 -8.35 -9.59
C ILE A 144 -10.41 -8.70 -8.58
N LEU A 145 -10.14 -8.52 -7.28
CA LEU A 145 -11.11 -8.76 -6.20
C LEU A 145 -12.29 -7.78 -6.23
N PHE A 146 -12.05 -6.53 -6.58
CA PHE A 146 -13.10 -5.53 -6.73
C PHE A 146 -14.00 -5.84 -7.94
N LEU A 147 -13.42 -6.20 -9.09
CA LEU A 147 -14.17 -6.59 -10.28
C LEU A 147 -14.98 -7.86 -10.06
N SER A 148 -14.45 -8.85 -9.34
CA SER A 148 -15.20 -10.07 -9.02
C SER A 148 -16.40 -9.80 -8.10
N LEU A 149 -16.24 -8.91 -7.11
CA LEU A 149 -17.34 -8.45 -6.26
C LEU A 149 -18.43 -7.71 -7.05
N VAL A 150 -18.04 -6.77 -7.90
CA VAL A 150 -18.97 -6.03 -8.75
C VAL A 150 -19.70 -6.98 -9.69
N GLY A 151 -19.00 -7.97 -10.27
CA GLY A 151 -19.60 -8.99 -11.11
C GLY A 151 -20.65 -9.85 -10.40
N LEU A 152 -20.42 -10.21 -9.13
CA LEU A 152 -21.39 -10.97 -8.32
C LEU A 152 -22.60 -10.13 -7.95
N ILE A 153 -22.42 -8.86 -7.61
CA ILE A 153 -23.52 -7.92 -7.36
C ILE A 153 -24.35 -7.73 -8.64
N PHE A 154 -23.70 -7.65 -9.81
CA PHE A 154 -24.35 -7.57 -11.11
C PHE A 154 -25.16 -8.83 -11.44
N TYR A 155 -24.59 -10.01 -11.20
CA TYR A 155 -25.28 -11.29 -11.39
C TYR A 155 -26.52 -11.43 -10.49
N LYS A 156 -26.47 -10.88 -9.26
CA LYS A 156 -27.56 -11.00 -8.28
C LYS A 156 -28.71 -9.99 -8.46
N MET A 157 -28.44 -8.73 -8.82
CA MET A 157 -29.49 -7.66 -8.77
C MET A 157 -30.31 -7.45 -10.07
N GLY A 158 -29.97 -8.04 -11.22
CA GLY A 158 -30.75 -7.90 -12.47
C GLY A 158 -30.77 -6.47 -13.08
N ALA A 159 -30.70 -6.37 -14.42
CA ALA A 159 -30.26 -5.21 -15.23
C ALA A 159 -30.82 -3.78 -14.95
N ILE A 160 -31.77 -3.57 -14.04
CA ILE A 160 -32.57 -2.33 -13.94
C ILE A 160 -32.06 -1.33 -12.88
N GLY A 161 -31.22 -1.74 -11.92
CA GLY A 161 -30.76 -0.85 -10.84
C GLY A 161 -29.49 -0.01 -11.10
N TYR A 162 -28.79 -0.22 -12.22
CA TYR A 162 -27.33 0.02 -12.25
C TYR A 162 -26.81 1.18 -13.09
N LEU A 163 -27.67 1.95 -13.74
CA LEU A 163 -27.16 3.06 -14.54
C LEU A 163 -26.43 4.08 -13.66
N LEU A 164 -26.87 4.26 -12.41
CA LEU A 164 -26.36 5.29 -11.51
C LEU A 164 -25.05 4.91 -10.77
N PRO A 165 -24.91 3.75 -10.11
CA PRO A 165 -23.65 3.39 -9.45
C PRO A 165 -22.53 3.05 -10.43
N LEU A 166 -22.84 2.48 -11.61
CA LEU A 166 -21.84 2.21 -12.64
C LEU A 166 -21.35 3.50 -13.30
N LEU A 167 -22.24 4.48 -13.57
CA LEU A 167 -21.82 5.82 -13.99
C LEU A 167 -21.03 6.52 -12.89
N LEU A 168 -21.45 6.44 -11.62
CA LEU A 168 -20.75 7.10 -10.52
C LEU A 168 -19.36 6.52 -10.33
N LEU A 169 -19.21 5.20 -10.37
CA LEU A 169 -17.90 4.54 -10.29
C LEU A 169 -17.02 4.89 -11.50
N CYS A 170 -17.58 4.85 -12.71
CA CYS A 170 -16.86 5.21 -13.93
C CYS A 170 -16.48 6.70 -13.95
N CYS A 171 -17.36 7.60 -13.48
CA CYS A 171 -17.09 9.04 -13.34
C CYS A 171 -16.10 9.34 -12.22
N LEU A 172 -16.13 8.62 -11.09
CA LEU A 172 -15.13 8.73 -10.03
C LEU A 172 -13.77 8.31 -10.55
N LEU A 173 -13.70 7.14 -11.19
CA LEU A 173 -12.47 6.65 -11.82
C LEU A 173 -11.96 7.63 -12.88
N CYS A 174 -12.83 8.17 -13.74
CA CYS A 174 -12.46 9.11 -14.78
C CYS A 174 -12.07 10.51 -14.24
N LYS A 175 -12.74 11.02 -13.20
CA LYS A 175 -12.35 12.27 -12.50
C LYS A 175 -11.03 12.12 -11.76
N ILE A 176 -10.83 10.98 -11.10
CA ILE A 176 -9.57 10.66 -10.42
C ILE A 176 -8.44 10.57 -11.45
N PHE A 177 -8.65 9.87 -12.57
CA PHE A 177 -7.66 9.76 -13.65
C PHE A 177 -7.36 11.12 -14.31
N ARG A 178 -8.39 11.94 -14.57
CA ARG A 178 -8.25 13.26 -15.20
C ARG A 178 -7.57 14.29 -14.29
N SER A 179 -7.90 14.28 -12.99
CA SER A 179 -7.22 15.12 -12.00
C SER A 179 -5.76 14.74 -11.82
N PHE A 180 -5.41 13.47 -12.04
CA PHE A 180 -4.04 12.96 -11.97
C PHE A 180 -3.22 13.34 -13.22
N CYS A 181 -3.83 13.24 -14.41
CA CYS A 181 -3.20 13.64 -15.67
C CYS A 181 -2.91 15.16 -15.75
N SER A 182 -3.66 15.98 -15.02
CA SER A 182 -3.42 17.44 -14.97
C SER A 182 -2.34 17.90 -13.96
N LYS A 183 -1.87 16.99 -13.10
CA LYS A 183 -0.90 17.30 -12.02
C LYS A 183 0.41 16.51 -12.14
N LEU A 184 0.56 15.72 -13.20
CA LEU A 184 1.82 15.16 -13.66
C LEU A 184 2.45 16.12 -14.67
#